data_AF-A0A645GJN1-F1
#
_entry.id   AF-A0A645GJN1-F1
#
_cell.length_a   1.000
_cell.length_b   1.000
_cell.length_c   1.000
_cell.angle_alpha   90.00
_cell.angle_beta   90.00
_cell.angle_gamma   90.00
#
_symmetry.space_group_name_H-M   'P 1'
#
loop_
_entity.id
_entity.type
_entity.pdbx_description
1 polymer ?
#
loop_
_entity_poly.entity_id
_entity_poly.type
_entity_poly.pdbx_seq_one_letter_code
_entity_poly.pdbx_strand_id
1 'polypeptide(L)'
;MAVLNSGLLAADGISALEKLAADRIEFDALAAVNAGIGEAIMLNLPRFNWRAPEHFSFYSGGAIPGFEDAVPLSTYYSPYRQMGKVAMEMLIDMIEERRDPAAVEQCKLPANYVDFQTI
;
A
#
# COMPACT_ATOMS: atom_id res chain seq x y z
N MET A 1 1.80 -20.19 10.15
CA MET A 1 1.63 -18.75 9.86
C MET A 1 2.97 -18.08 10.11
N ALA A 2 3.82 -17.98 9.08
CA ALA A 2 5.05 -17.21 9.17
C ALA A 2 4.66 -15.74 9.02
N VAL A 3 4.39 -15.07 10.14
CA VAL A 3 4.50 -13.60 10.16
C VAL A 3 5.99 -13.34 10.11
N LEU A 4 6.47 -12.85 8.98
CA LEU A 4 7.82 -12.30 8.88
C LEU A 4 7.90 -11.13 9.84
N ASN A 5 8.35 -11.43 11.06
CA ASN A 5 8.74 -10.46 12.09
C ASN A 5 10.14 -9.89 11.77
N SER A 6 10.42 -9.71 10.47
CA SER A 6 11.65 -9.14 9.97
C SER A 6 11.33 -7.74 9.50
N GLY A 7 11.93 -6.75 10.13
CA GLY A 7 12.04 -5.39 9.62
C GLY A 7 12.80 -5.33 8.29
N LEU A 8 12.28 -5.97 7.24
CA LEU A 8 12.54 -5.56 5.87
C LEU A 8 11.71 -4.31 5.63
N LEU A 9 12.17 -3.21 6.21
CA LEU A 9 12.07 -1.91 5.56
C LEU A 9 12.95 -2.01 4.31
N ALA A 10 12.45 -2.69 3.27
CA ALA A 10 13.07 -2.60 1.96
C ALA A 10 12.87 -1.15 1.54
N ALA A 11 13.94 -0.36 1.63
CA ALA A 11 13.96 1.07 1.34
C ALA A 11 13.50 1.38 -0.09
N ASP A 12 13.47 0.36 -0.95
CA ASP A 12 12.83 0.27 -2.25
C ASP A 12 12.37 -1.20 -2.41
N GLY A 13 11.30 -1.51 -3.14
CA GLY A 13 10.79 -2.89 -3.24
C GLY A 13 11.76 -3.92 -3.85
N ILE A 14 12.84 -3.46 -4.52
CA ILE A 14 13.80 -4.29 -5.25
C ILE A 14 14.73 -5.02 -4.28
N SER A 15 15.30 -4.28 -3.32
CA SER A 15 16.18 -4.84 -2.29
C SER A 15 15.49 -5.96 -1.47
N ALA A 16 14.16 -5.87 -1.32
CA ALA A 16 13.35 -6.91 -0.70
C ALA A 16 13.37 -8.21 -1.49
N LEU A 17 13.13 -8.13 -2.81
CA LEU A 17 13.11 -9.29 -3.68
C LEU A 17 14.48 -9.96 -3.77
N GLU A 18 15.54 -9.15 -3.87
CA GLU A 18 16.92 -9.65 -3.88
C GLU A 18 17.24 -10.44 -2.62
N LYS A 19 16.83 -9.93 -1.45
CA LYS A 19 17.02 -10.62 -0.18
C LYS A 19 16.20 -11.91 -0.08
N LEU A 20 14.94 -11.89 -0.46
CA LEU A 20 14.08 -13.08 -0.48
C LEU A 20 14.67 -14.18 -1.37
N ALA A 21 15.18 -13.81 -2.55
CA ALA A 21 15.81 -14.74 -3.47
C ALA A 21 17.16 -15.26 -2.95
N ALA A 22 18.02 -14.39 -2.40
CA ALA A 22 19.34 -14.75 -1.88
C ALA A 22 19.23 -15.68 -0.66
N ASP A 23 18.31 -15.37 0.26
CA ASP A 23 18.09 -16.13 1.49
C ASP A 23 17.22 -17.38 1.24
N ARG A 24 16.69 -17.58 0.02
CA ARG A 24 15.79 -18.67 -0.37
C ARG A 24 14.57 -18.78 0.56
N ILE A 25 13.99 -17.64 0.89
CA ILE A 25 12.78 -17.59 1.71
C ILE A 25 11.60 -18.07 0.87
N GLU A 26 10.93 -19.13 1.32
CA GLU A 26 9.68 -19.61 0.72
C GLU A 26 8.49 -18.83 1.29
N PHE A 27 7.55 -18.45 0.43
CA PHE A 27 6.35 -17.71 0.80
C PHE A 27 5.21 -17.96 -0.20
N ASP A 28 3.97 -17.99 0.30
CA ASP A 28 2.76 -18.11 -0.53
C ASP A 28 2.12 -16.74 -0.81
N ALA A 29 2.52 -15.72 -0.06
CA ALA A 29 1.99 -14.37 -0.17
C ALA A 29 3.03 -13.30 0.18
N LEU A 30 2.91 -12.14 -0.47
CA LEU A 30 3.73 -10.96 -0.22
C LEU A 30 2.85 -9.71 -0.15
N ALA A 31 3.08 -8.88 0.87
CA ALA A 31 2.34 -7.64 1.10
C ALA A 31 3.30 -6.44 1.10
N ALA A 32 3.07 -5.49 0.20
CA ALA A 32 3.76 -4.21 0.18
C ALA A 32 3.02 -3.19 1.06
N VAL A 33 3.77 -2.43 1.86
CA VAL A 33 3.18 -1.46 2.81
C VAL A 33 2.64 -0.20 2.14
N ASN A 34 3.14 0.12 0.94
CA ASN A 34 2.64 1.25 0.17
C ASN A 34 2.63 0.94 -1.34
N ALA A 35 1.91 1.77 -2.10
CA ALA A 35 1.68 1.59 -3.52
C ALA A 35 2.97 1.66 -4.35
N GLY A 36 3.91 2.55 -4.01
CA GLY A 36 5.18 2.70 -4.72
C GLY A 36 6.12 1.51 -4.54
N ILE A 37 6.15 0.91 -3.35
CA ILE A 37 6.86 -0.36 -3.12
C ILE A 37 6.18 -1.49 -3.88
N GLY A 38 4.83 -1.50 -3.89
CA GLY A 38 4.04 -2.48 -4.61
C GLY A 38 4.35 -2.50 -6.11
N GLU A 39 4.36 -1.32 -6.73
CA GLU A 39 4.73 -1.12 -8.12
C GLU A 39 6.17 -1.58 -8.40
N ALA A 40 7.14 -1.14 -7.58
CA ALA A 40 8.54 -1.52 -7.75
C ALA A 40 8.74 -3.04 -7.70
N ILE A 41 8.04 -3.73 -6.80
CA ILE A 41 8.05 -5.20 -6.73
C ILE A 41 7.50 -5.79 -8.03
N MET A 42 6.29 -5.41 -8.44
CA MET A 42 5.62 -5.99 -9.61
C MET A 42 6.42 -5.82 -10.90
N LEU A 43 7.01 -4.64 -11.10
CA LEU A 43 7.86 -4.37 -12.26
C LEU A 43 9.16 -5.19 -12.28
N ASN A 44 9.61 -5.71 -11.12
CA ASN A 44 10.87 -6.45 -11.00
C ASN A 44 10.71 -7.95 -10.82
N LEU A 45 9.50 -8.49 -10.58
CA LEU A 45 9.26 -9.94 -10.47
C LEU A 45 9.83 -10.76 -11.65
N PRO A 46 9.73 -10.32 -12.92
CA PRO A 46 10.29 -11.07 -14.04
C PRO A 46 11.81 -11.30 -13.94
N ARG A 47 12.56 -10.41 -13.26
CA ARG A 47 14.02 -10.57 -13.04
C ARG A 47 14.37 -11.78 -12.16
N PHE A 48 13.40 -12.23 -11.35
CA PHE A 48 13.53 -13.39 -10.46
C PHE A 48 12.79 -14.62 -11.01
N ASN A 49 12.28 -14.55 -12.25
CA ASN A 49 11.36 -15.54 -12.82
C ASN A 49 10.10 -15.77 -11.96
N TRP A 50 9.67 -14.73 -11.25
CA TRP A 50 8.47 -14.77 -10.43
C TRP A 50 7.28 -14.10 -11.11
N ARG A 51 6.07 -14.55 -10.75
CA ARG A 51 4.80 -14.05 -11.28
C ARG A 51 3.74 -14.10 -10.19
N ALA A 52 2.91 -13.08 -10.13
CA ALA A 52 1.71 -13.05 -9.30
C ALA A 52 0.50 -12.93 -10.25
N PRO A 53 -0.57 -13.71 -10.02
CA PRO A 53 -0.81 -14.55 -8.85
C PRO A 53 -0.23 -15.99 -8.92
N GLU A 54 0.43 -16.38 -10.02
CA GLU A 54 0.73 -17.80 -10.30
C GLU A 54 1.70 -18.47 -9.33
N HIS A 55 2.68 -17.73 -8.80
CA HIS A 55 3.64 -18.27 -7.83
C HIS A 55 3.32 -17.87 -6.39
N PHE A 56 2.67 -16.72 -6.18
CA PHE A 56 2.25 -16.25 -4.87
C PHE A 56 1.15 -15.19 -4.98
N SER A 57 0.38 -15.00 -3.91
CA SER A 57 -0.57 -13.91 -3.79
C SER A 57 0.14 -12.59 -3.47
N PHE A 58 -0.21 -11.51 -4.17
CA PHE A 58 0.39 -10.19 -3.94
C PHE A 58 -0.65 -9.15 -3.54
N TYR A 59 -0.30 -8.35 -2.54
CA TYR A 59 -1.11 -7.23 -2.05
C TYR A 59 -0.25 -5.96 -1.98
N SER A 60 -0.82 -4.84 -2.42
CA SER A 60 -0.17 -3.53 -2.38
C SER A 60 -0.88 -2.57 -1.43
N GLY A 61 -0.11 -1.73 -0.73
CA GLY A 61 -0.67 -0.78 0.21
C GLY A 61 -1.06 0.54 -0.45
N GLY A 62 -2.24 0.64 -1.03
CA GLY A 62 -2.63 1.86 -1.73
C GLY A 62 -2.65 1.68 -3.24
N ALA A 63 -3.45 2.52 -3.87
CA ALA A 63 -3.62 2.62 -5.31
C ALA A 63 -2.67 3.67 -5.90
N ILE A 64 -1.99 3.35 -7.00
CA ILE A 64 -1.42 4.36 -7.91
C ILE A 64 -2.40 4.49 -9.07
N PRO A 65 -3.06 5.66 -9.24
CA PRO A 65 -3.97 5.87 -10.35
C PRO A 65 -3.30 5.54 -11.70
N GLY A 66 -3.95 4.69 -12.50
CA GLY A 66 -3.48 4.26 -13.82
C GLY A 66 -2.49 3.08 -13.83
N PHE A 67 -1.92 2.70 -12.68
CA PHE A 67 -1.10 1.48 -12.58
C PHE A 67 -1.98 0.22 -12.54
N GLU A 68 -3.16 0.34 -11.96
CA GLU A 68 -4.14 -0.74 -11.78
C GLU A 68 -4.67 -1.27 -13.12
N ASP A 69 -4.70 -0.41 -14.14
CA ASP A 69 -5.07 -0.80 -15.51
C ASP A 69 -3.99 -1.65 -16.19
N ALA A 70 -2.72 -1.46 -15.79
CA ALA A 70 -1.58 -2.18 -16.35
C ALA A 70 -1.31 -3.50 -15.61
N VAL A 71 -1.59 -3.53 -14.30
CA VAL A 71 -1.37 -4.69 -13.44
C VAL A 71 -2.54 -4.79 -12.43
N PRO A 72 -3.46 -5.75 -12.59
CA PRO A 72 -4.54 -5.97 -11.63
C PRO A 72 -3.96 -6.42 -10.29
N LEU A 73 -4.09 -5.57 -9.25
CA LEU A 73 -3.45 -5.75 -7.96
C LEU A 73 -4.39 -5.49 -6.80
N SER A 74 -4.62 -6.51 -5.97
CA SER A 74 -5.37 -6.35 -4.73
C SER A 74 -4.71 -5.29 -3.84
N THR A 75 -5.50 -4.30 -3.44
CA THR A 75 -5.02 -3.10 -2.75
C THR A 75 -6.12 -2.50 -1.87
N TYR A 76 -5.82 -1.39 -1.20
CA TYR A 76 -6.82 -0.54 -0.57
C TYR A 76 -6.77 0.87 -1.14
N TYR A 77 -7.93 1.49 -1.34
CA TYR A 77 -8.01 2.91 -1.63
C TYR A 77 -8.10 3.68 -0.32
N SER A 78 -7.04 4.40 -0.01
CA SER A 78 -7.08 5.50 0.94
C SER A 78 -7.78 6.71 0.31
N PRO A 79 -8.75 7.34 0.98
CA PRO A 79 -9.47 8.48 0.41
C PRO A 79 -8.66 9.78 0.54
N TYR A 80 -7.41 9.82 0.01
CA TYR A 80 -6.47 10.93 0.21
C TYR A 80 -7.04 12.30 -0.17
N ARG A 81 -7.85 12.37 -1.24
CA ARG A 81 -8.53 13.60 -1.64
C ARG A 81 -9.53 14.08 -0.58
N GLN A 82 -10.30 13.16 0.00
CA GLN A 82 -11.23 13.47 1.08
C GLN A 82 -10.48 13.82 2.37
N MET A 83 -9.39 13.11 2.68
CA MET A 83 -8.51 13.42 3.81
C MET A 83 -8.01 14.87 3.73
N GLY A 84 -7.49 15.28 2.56
CA GLY A 84 -7.02 16.65 2.35
C GLY A 84 -8.14 17.68 2.47
N LYS A 85 -9.33 17.38 1.93
CA LYS A 85 -10.50 18.24 2.05
C LYS A 85 -10.91 18.45 3.52
N VAL A 86 -11.09 17.36 4.27
CA VAL A 86 -11.47 17.41 5.70
C VAL A 86 -10.41 18.14 6.51
N ALA A 87 -9.12 17.86 6.28
CA ALA A 87 -8.03 18.55 6.96
C ALA A 87 -8.05 20.07 6.70
N MET A 88 -8.33 20.50 5.46
CA MET A 88 -8.43 21.91 5.12
C MET A 88 -9.67 22.58 5.74
N GLU A 89 -10.83 21.92 5.71
CA GLU A 89 -12.05 22.40 6.36
C GLU A 89 -11.83 22.60 7.87
N MET A 90 -11.17 21.65 8.52
CA MET A 90 -10.81 21.75 9.94
C MET A 90 -9.87 22.92 10.22
N LEU A 91 -8.87 23.13 9.36
CA LEU A 91 -7.94 24.26 9.49
C LEU A 91 -8.66 25.60 9.32
N ILE A 92 -9.54 25.73 8.33
CA ILE A 92 -10.34 26.94 8.10
C ILE A 92 -11.23 27.21 9.31
N ASP A 93 -11.90 26.19 9.86
CA ASP A 93 -12.73 26.34 11.06
C ASP A 93 -11.94 26.86 12.26
N MET A 94 -10.68 26.45 12.42
CA MET A 94 -9.81 26.95 13.51
C MET A 94 -9.39 28.40 13.27
N ILE A 95 -9.04 28.76 12.03
CA ILE A 95 -8.65 30.13 11.67
C ILE A 95 -9.83 31.09 11.87
N GLU A 96 -11.04 30.65 11.56
CA GLU A 96 -12.28 31.44 11.71
C GLU A 96 -12.88 31.35 13.12
N GLU A 97 -12.15 30.78 14.09
CA GLU A 97 -12.57 30.62 15.48
C GLU A 97 -13.90 29.84 15.66
N ARG A 98 -14.31 29.08 14.62
CA ARG A 98 -15.50 28.21 14.65
C ARG A 98 -15.24 26.87 15.34
N ARG A 99 -13.97 26.54 15.58
CA ARG A 99 -13.54 25.30 16.23
C ARG A 99 -12.32 25.54 17.11
N ASP A 100 -12.36 25.07 18.35
CA ASP A 100 -11.23 25.09 19.29
C ASP A 100 -10.19 24.02 18.90
N PRO A 101 -8.93 24.39 18.60
CA PRO A 101 -7.85 23.44 18.32
C PRO A 101 -7.63 22.41 19.44
N ALA A 102 -7.86 22.78 20.70
CA ALA A 102 -7.66 21.88 21.85
C ALA A 102 -8.75 20.80 21.96
N ALA A 103 -9.91 21.01 21.32
CA ALA A 103 -11.04 20.09 21.32
C ALA A 103 -11.12 19.21 20.05
N VAL A 104 -10.10 19.26 19.19
CA VAL A 104 -10.09 18.50 17.94
C VAL A 104 -9.87 17.01 18.21
N GLU A 105 -10.91 16.21 17.98
CA GLU A 105 -10.81 14.76 18.02
C GLU A 105 -10.20 14.16 16.75
N GLN A 106 -9.65 12.96 16.86
CA GLN A 106 -9.12 12.22 15.73
C GLN A 106 -10.24 11.85 14.74
N CYS A 107 -10.20 12.44 13.53
CA CYS A 107 -11.06 12.03 12.43
C CYS A 107 -10.54 10.73 11.81
N LYS A 108 -11.37 9.70 11.75
CA LYS A 108 -11.08 8.42 11.07
C LYS A 108 -11.86 8.37 9.77
N LEU A 109 -11.16 8.18 8.65
CA LEU A 109 -11.77 8.02 7.33
C LEU A 109 -11.68 6.56 6.90
N PRO A 110 -12.75 5.99 6.31
CA PRO A 110 -12.74 4.59 5.89
C PRO A 110 -11.81 4.39 4.68
N ALA A 111 -11.02 3.33 4.73
CA ALA A 111 -10.30 2.82 3.55
C ALA A 111 -11.10 1.65 2.96
N ASN A 112 -11.13 1.56 1.62
CA ASN A 112 -11.87 0.50 0.93
C ASN A 112 -10.88 -0.50 0.33
N TYR A 113 -11.02 -1.77 0.70
CA TYR A 113 -10.30 -2.86 0.03
C TYR A 113 -10.86 -3.08 -1.36
N VAL A 114 -9.98 -3.31 -2.33
CA VAL A 114 -10.34 -3.66 -3.70
C VAL A 114 -9.57 -4.92 -4.07
N ASP A 115 -10.34 -5.93 -4.48
CA ASP A 115 -9.81 -7.22 -4.89
C ASP A 115 -9.76 -7.30 -6.41
N PHE A 116 -8.59 -7.63 -6.95
CA PHE A 116 -8.40 -7.82 -8.38
C PHE A 116 -8.16 -9.30 -8.74
N GLN A 117 -8.30 -10.23 -7.79
CA GLN A 117 -8.07 -11.68 -8.01
C GLN A 117 -9.22 -12.43 -8.70
N THR A 118 -10.28 -11.75 -9.16
CA THR A 118 -11.35 -12.35 -9.96
C THR A 118 -11.30 -11.88 -11.42
N ILE A 119 -10.37 -12.44 -12.20
CA ILE A 119 -10.48 -12.55 -13.67
C ILE A 119 -10.12 -13.98 -14.06
#